data_AF-A0A915JDP7-F1
#
_entry.id   AF-A0A915JDP7-F1
#
_cell.length_a   1.000
_cell.length_b   1.000
_cell.length_c   1.000
_cell.angle_alpha   90.00
_cell.angle_beta   90.00
_cell.angle_gamma   90.00
#
_symmetry.space_group_name_H-M   'P 1'
#
loop_
_entity.id
_entity.type
_entity.pdbx_description
1 polymer ?
#
loop_
_entity_poly.entity_id
_entity_poly.type
_entity_poly.pdbx_seq_one_letter_code
_entity_poly.pdbx_strand_id
1 'polypeptide(L)'
;MGAALLFGQLLMVFTLTAFTLHKYGNWRKQNPLVTISTLISWYFAFIIIFLIPLDVVMTFYLQCRKTMDSGNGTKIANISLNTSSLIETLLSNIDVCKKPSSFISRNALINLWEFVYWTSQLLTWLVTSNL
;
A
#
# COMPACT_ATOMS: atom_id res chain seq x y z
N MET A 1 -11.40 6.66 6.88
CA MET A 1 -10.50 7.58 6.14
C MET A 1 -9.46 6.87 5.28
N GLY A 2 -8.86 5.74 5.71
CA GLY A 2 -7.87 5.02 4.88
C GLY A 2 -8.37 4.53 3.51
N ALA A 3 -9.62 4.05 3.41
CA ALA A 3 -10.19 3.60 2.14
C ALA A 3 -10.32 4.75 1.10
N ALA A 4 -10.77 5.93 1.52
CA ALA A 4 -10.88 7.10 0.63
C ALA A 4 -9.51 7.54 0.08
N LEU A 5 -8.45 7.40 0.90
CA LEU A 5 -7.08 7.72 0.50
C LEU A 5 -6.58 6.72 -0.57
N LEU A 6 -6.88 5.43 -0.42
CA LEU A 6 -6.59 4.42 -1.45
C LEU A 6 -7.31 4.70 -2.76
N PHE A 7 -8.62 4.98 -2.71
CA PHE A 7 -9.39 5.34 -3.90
C PHE A 7 -8.83 6.60 -4.57
N GLY A 8 -8.45 7.61 -3.77
CA GLY A 8 -7.79 8.81 -4.27
C GLY A 8 -6.46 8.51 -4.97
N GLN A 9 -5.62 7.66 -4.39
CA GLN A 9 -4.36 7.22 -5.00
C GLN A 9 -4.59 6.46 -6.30
N LEU A 10 -5.54 5.52 -6.34
CA LEU A 10 -5.87 4.76 -7.55
C LEU A 10 -6.39 5.67 -8.67
N LEU A 11 -7.27 6.62 -8.35
CA LEU A 11 -7.76 7.61 -9.32
C LEU A 11 -6.63 8.52 -9.82
N MET A 12 -5.73 8.96 -8.93
CA MET A 12 -4.57 9.76 -9.31
C MET A 12 -3.62 9.00 -10.24
N VAL A 13 -3.36 7.72 -9.95
CA VAL A 13 -2.52 6.87 -10.80
C VAL A 13 -3.19 6.62 -12.16
N PHE A 14 -4.51 6.42 -12.17
CA PHE A 14 -5.27 6.26 -13.41
C PHE A 14 -5.20 7.51 -14.28
N THR A 15 -5.41 8.70 -13.71
CA THR A 15 -5.33 9.96 -14.47
C THR A 15 -3.90 10.25 -14.95
N LEU A 16 -2.88 9.96 -14.14
CA LEU A 16 -1.47 10.08 -14.56
C LEU A 16 -1.15 9.16 -15.74
N THR A 17 -1.63 7.90 -15.67
CA THR A 17 -1.44 6.91 -16.73
C THR A 17 -2.16 7.34 -18.01
N ALA A 18 -3.43 7.76 -17.89
CA ALA A 18 -4.22 8.26 -19.01
C ALA A 18 -3.61 9.53 -19.63
N PHE A 19 -3.10 10.46 -18.82
CA PHE A 19 -2.41 11.66 -19.29
C PHE A 19 -1.14 11.31 -20.06
N THR A 20 -0.35 10.39 -19.52
CA THR A 20 0.88 9.91 -20.17
C THR A 20 0.55 9.26 -21.51
N LEU A 21 -0.45 8.37 -21.54
CA LEU A 21 -0.87 7.72 -22.78
C LEU A 21 -1.52 8.70 -23.77
N HIS A 22 -2.21 9.74 -23.31
CA HIS A 22 -2.77 10.78 -24.17
C HIS A 22 -1.67 11.66 -24.79
N LYS A 23 -0.61 11.96 -24.03
CA LYS A 23 0.52 12.75 -24.53
C LYS A 23 1.39 11.99 -25.52
N TYR A 24 1.62 10.70 -25.30
CA TYR A 24 2.55 9.89 -26.11
C TYR A 24 1.85 8.96 -27.11
N GLY A 25 0.57 8.66 -26.92
CA GLY A 25 -0.21 7.76 -27.78
C GLY A 25 -0.98 8.52 -28.86
N ASN A 26 -0.87 8.08 -30.11
CA ASN A 26 -1.64 8.64 -31.22
C ASN A 26 -2.98 7.87 -31.37
N TRP A 27 -4.00 8.27 -30.59
CA TRP A 27 -5.28 7.55 -30.44
C TRP A 27 -6.06 7.35 -31.74
N ARG A 28 -5.77 8.16 -32.76
CA ARG A 28 -6.57 8.20 -33.99
C ARG A 28 -6.11 7.23 -35.08
N LYS A 29 -4.95 6.57 -34.91
CA LYS A 29 -4.35 5.73 -35.97
C LYS A 29 -3.99 4.30 -35.54
N GLN A 30 -4.08 3.98 -34.24
CA GLN A 30 -3.69 2.68 -33.70
C GLN A 30 -4.90 1.84 -33.28
N ASN A 31 -4.79 0.51 -33.39
CA ASN A 31 -5.81 -0.41 -32.91
C ASN A 31 -6.08 -0.20 -31.42
N PRO A 32 -7.34 -0.01 -30.99
CA PRO A 32 -7.69 0.28 -29.59
C PRO A 32 -7.24 -0.83 -28.63
N LEU A 33 -7.11 -2.06 -29.13
CA LEU A 33 -6.63 -3.22 -28.38
C LEU A 33 -5.18 -3.02 -27.88
N VAL A 34 -4.31 -2.42 -28.70
CA VAL A 34 -2.91 -2.13 -28.34
C VAL A 34 -2.86 -1.01 -27.29
N THR A 35 -3.70 0.01 -27.46
CA THR A 35 -3.80 1.14 -26.52
C THR A 35 -4.27 0.67 -25.14
N ILE A 36 -5.27 -0.21 -25.07
CA ILE A 36 -5.79 -0.76 -23.82
C ILE A 36 -4.72 -1.60 -23.11
N SER A 37 -4.03 -2.49 -23.84
CA SER A 37 -2.94 -3.30 -23.27
C SER A 37 -1.83 -2.42 -22.67
N THR A 38 -1.44 -1.38 -23.41
CA THR A 38 -0.41 -0.44 -22.95
C THR A 38 -0.88 0.36 -21.73
N LEU A 39 -2.13 0.83 -21.71
CA LEU A 39 -2.72 1.53 -20.56
C LEU A 39 -2.65 0.67 -19.29
N ILE A 40 -3.07 -0.57 -19.41
CA ILE A 40 -3.14 -1.52 -18.30
C ILE A 40 -1.73 -1.84 -17.78
N SER A 41 -0.76 -2.08 -18.67
CA SER A 41 0.62 -2.33 -18.29
C SER A 41 1.25 -1.16 -17.53
N TRP A 42 1.02 0.08 -17.99
CA TRP A 42 1.55 1.27 -17.31
C TRP A 42 0.85 1.53 -15.98
N TYR A 43 -0.46 1.28 -15.91
CA TYR A 43 -1.23 1.41 -14.68
C TYR A 43 -0.69 0.47 -13.58
N PHE A 44 -0.34 -0.79 -13.91
CA PHE A 44 0.28 -1.70 -12.94
C PHE A 44 1.64 -1.25 -12.46
N ALA A 45 2.49 -0.79 -13.39
CA ALA A 45 3.82 -0.31 -13.04
C ALA A 45 3.75 0.81 -11.99
N PHE A 46 2.87 1.80 -12.22
CA PHE A 46 2.67 2.88 -11.26
C PHE A 46 2.00 2.43 -9.95
N ILE A 47 1.01 1.54 -10.00
CA ILE A 47 0.38 0.97 -8.78
C ILE A 47 1.45 0.35 -7.86
N ILE A 48 2.32 -0.50 -8.40
CA ILE A 48 3.32 -1.23 -7.60
C ILE A 48 4.28 -0.27 -6.91
N ILE A 49 4.73 0.79 -7.61
CA ILE A 49 5.63 1.80 -7.05
C ILE A 49 5.02 2.47 -5.80
N PHE A 50 3.71 2.72 -5.78
CA PHE A 50 3.04 3.32 -4.63
C PHE A 50 2.65 2.31 -3.55
N LEU A 51 2.37 1.06 -3.92
CA LEU A 51 2.00 0.00 -2.97
C LEU A 51 3.16 -0.46 -2.12
N ILE A 52 4.37 -0.59 -2.68
CA ILE A 52 5.53 -1.09 -1.94
C ILE A 52 5.81 -0.25 -0.67
N PRO A 53 5.95 1.09 -0.74
CA PRO A 53 6.20 1.89 0.46
C PRO A 53 5.02 1.84 1.44
N LEU A 54 3.78 1.76 0.95
CA LEU A 54 2.59 1.63 1.79
C LEU A 54 2.59 0.30 2.55
N ASP A 55 2.86 -0.81 1.86
CA ASP A 55 2.92 -2.16 2.43
C ASP A 55 4.02 -2.28 3.48
N VAL A 56 5.20 -1.73 3.19
CA VAL A 56 6.33 -1.71 4.13
C VAL A 56 5.96 -0.96 5.42
N VAL A 57 5.36 0.23 5.33
CA VAL A 57 4.93 0.98 6.53
C VAL A 57 3.89 0.21 7.34
N MET A 58 2.96 -0.46 6.66
CA MET A 58 1.91 -1.25 7.32
C MET A 58 2.45 -2.50 8.01
N THR A 59 3.41 -3.19 7.40
CA THR A 59 4.06 -4.37 7.99
C THR A 59 4.88 -3.99 9.23
N PHE A 60 5.66 -2.90 9.18
CA PHE A 60 6.36 -2.37 10.36
C PHE A 60 5.42 -2.00 11.50
N TYR A 61 4.30 -1.33 11.20
CA TYR A 61 3.29 -1.01 12.23
C TYR A 61 2.69 -2.28 12.87
N LEU A 62 2.37 -3.29 12.07
CA LEU A 62 1.81 -4.55 12.55
C LEU A 62 2.82 -5.37 13.36
N GLN A 63 4.09 -5.38 12.96
CA GLN A 63 5.19 -6.01 13.71
C GLN A 63 5.39 -5.33 15.07
N CYS A 64 5.42 -3.99 15.09
CA CYS A 64 5.49 -3.21 16.33
C CYS A 64 4.37 -3.60 17.30
N ARG A 65 3.12 -3.60 16.81
CA ARG A 65 1.96 -3.96 17.64
C ARG A 65 2.00 -5.40 18.14
N LYS A 66 2.45 -6.35 17.31
CA LYS A 66 2.55 -7.78 17.69
C LYS A 66 3.60 -8.01 18.78
N THR A 67 4.74 -7.31 18.73
CA THR A 67 5.80 -7.42 19.75
C THR A 67 5.34 -6.87 21.11
N MET A 68 4.51 -5.83 21.11
CA MET A 68 3.93 -5.26 22.34
C MET A 68 2.89 -6.17 22.96
N ASP A 69 1.98 -6.73 22.15
CA ASP A 69 0.91 -7.63 22.63
C ASP A 69 1.44 -8.97 23.14
N SER A 70 2.55 -9.46 22.56
CA SER A 70 3.16 -10.75 22.94
C SER A 70 4.03 -10.71 24.21
N GLY A 71 3.96 -9.64 25.02
CA GLY A 71 4.50 -9.63 26.39
C GLY A 71 6.02 -9.45 26.56
N ASN A 72 6.77 -9.11 25.50
CA ASN A 72 8.20 -8.74 25.62
C ASN A 72 8.45 -7.22 25.65
N GLY A 73 7.41 -6.39 25.45
CA GLY A 73 7.48 -4.93 25.57
C GLY A 73 7.69 -4.42 27.01
N THR A 74 7.62 -5.29 28.02
CA THR A 74 7.86 -4.97 29.44
C THR A 74 9.26 -5.34 29.94
N LYS A 75 10.18 -5.81 29.08
CA LYS A 75 11.57 -6.08 29.50
C LYS A 75 12.48 -4.83 29.53
N ILE A 76 11.92 -3.63 29.47
CA ILE A 76 12.63 -2.37 29.77
C ILE A 76 12.29 -1.87 31.20
N ALA A 77 11.35 -2.52 31.92
CA ALA A 77 11.07 -2.24 33.32
C ALA A 77 11.99 -2.98 34.32
N ASN A 78 13.09 -3.59 33.84
CA ASN A 78 14.11 -4.20 34.71
C ASN A 78 15.36 -3.31 34.86
N ILE A 79 15.27 -2.01 34.58
CA ILE A 79 16.22 -1.06 35.15
C ILE A 79 15.74 -0.77 36.57
N SER A 80 16.34 -1.47 37.52
CA SER A 80 16.23 -1.18 38.95
C SER A 80 16.77 0.23 39.23
N LEU A 81 15.93 1.25 39.08
CA LEU A 81 16.20 2.60 39.56
C LEU A 81 15.03 3.06 40.43
N ASN A 82 15.38 3.28 41.68
CA ASN A 82 14.55 3.46 42.85
C ASN A 82 13.80 4.80 42.81
N THR A 83 12.73 4.96 42.01
CA THR A 83 11.85 6.16 42.03
C THR A 83 10.49 5.87 41.38
N SER A 84 9.50 5.51 42.20
CA SER A 84 8.29 4.79 41.80
C SER A 84 7.08 5.64 41.34
N SER A 85 7.16 6.97 41.27
CA SER A 85 5.96 7.82 41.06
C SER A 85 5.97 8.69 39.80
N LEU A 86 7.09 8.82 39.09
CA LEU A 86 7.18 9.62 37.85
C LEU A 86 7.19 8.79 36.56
N ILE A 87 7.19 7.46 36.67
CA ILE A 87 7.32 6.55 35.52
C ILE A 87 5.95 6.13 34.96
N GLU A 88 4.87 6.04 35.76
CA GLU A 88 3.53 5.68 35.25
C GLU A 88 2.97 6.72 34.24
N THR A 89 3.30 8.00 34.42
CA THR A 89 2.90 9.07 33.51
C THR A 89 3.76 9.16 32.25
N LEU A 90 5.01 8.70 32.27
CA LEU A 90 5.84 8.60 31.05
C LEU A 90 5.57 7.32 30.27
N LEU A 91 5.27 6.20 30.93
CA LEU A 91 5.04 4.90 30.27
C LEU A 91 3.68 4.84 29.55
N SER A 92 2.68 5.57 30.03
CA SER A 92 1.38 5.73 29.35
C SER A 92 1.42 6.70 28.16
N ASN A 93 2.50 7.48 28.02
CA ASN A 93 2.62 8.54 27.01
C ASN A 93 3.59 8.19 25.86
N ILE A 94 4.30 7.06 25.92
CA ILE A 94 5.08 6.55 24.79
C ILE A 94 4.21 5.55 24.04
N ASP A 95 3.35 6.06 23.17
CA ASP A 95 2.65 5.24 22.17
C ASP A 95 3.68 4.82 21.10
N VAL A 96 4.57 3.88 21.45
CA VAL A 96 5.74 3.45 20.64
C VAL A 96 5.31 3.03 19.22
N CYS A 97 4.09 2.52 19.09
CA CYS A 97 3.49 2.14 17.81
C CYS A 97 2.44 3.16 17.39
N LYS A 98 2.86 4.40 17.06
CA LYS A 98 1.94 5.43 16.56
C LYS A 98 1.25 4.94 15.30
N LYS A 99 -0.08 4.88 15.35
CA LYS A 99 -0.92 4.47 14.21
C LYS A 99 -0.64 5.42 13.04
N PRO A 100 -0.19 4.92 11.87
CA PRO A 100 -0.06 5.77 10.69
C PRO A 100 -1.45 6.33 10.34
N SER A 101 -1.53 7.61 9.99
CA SER A 101 -2.78 8.24 9.54
C SER A 101 -3.40 7.49 8.35
N SER A 102 -2.54 6.86 7.55
CA SER A 102 -2.85 5.98 6.42
C SER A 102 -3.04 4.50 6.83
N PHE A 103 -3.52 4.20 8.04
CA PHE A 103 -3.78 2.81 8.42
C PHE A 103 -4.91 2.22 7.55
N ILE A 104 -4.53 1.23 6.74
CA ILE A 104 -5.40 0.52 5.81
C ILE A 104 -5.62 -0.91 6.32
N SER A 105 -6.85 -1.43 6.20
CA SER A 105 -7.13 -2.79 6.64
C SER A 105 -6.36 -3.79 5.78
N ARG A 106 -5.87 -4.88 6.39
CA ARG A 106 -5.20 -5.96 5.66
C ARG A 106 -6.06 -6.52 4.52
N ASN A 107 -7.37 -6.61 4.72
CA ASN A 107 -8.32 -7.01 3.68
C ASN A 107 -8.27 -6.12 2.44
N ALA A 108 -8.15 -4.79 2.60
CA ALA A 108 -8.08 -3.90 1.44
C ALA A 108 -6.79 -4.09 0.64
N LEU A 109 -5.67 -4.34 1.32
CA LEU A 109 -4.39 -4.65 0.66
C LEU A 109 -4.46 -5.97 -0.11
N ILE A 110 -5.05 -7.01 0.49
CA ILE A 110 -5.24 -8.33 -0.15
C ILE A 110 -6.14 -8.21 -1.37
N ASN A 111 -7.30 -7.56 -1.25
CA ASN A 111 -8.22 -7.36 -2.38
C ASN A 111 -7.54 -6.57 -3.52
N LEU A 112 -6.68 -5.62 -3.19
CA LEU A 112 -5.93 -4.85 -4.18
C LEU A 112 -4.90 -5.73 -4.90
N TRP A 113 -4.18 -6.58 -4.16
CA TRP A 113 -3.27 -7.57 -4.73
C TRP A 113 -3.98 -8.59 -5.62
N GLU A 114 -5.17 -9.05 -5.22
CA GLU A 114 -6.01 -9.91 -6.05
C GLU A 114 -6.40 -9.20 -7.34
N PHE A 115 -6.79 -7.92 -7.29
CA PHE A 115 -7.09 -7.15 -8.49
C PHE A 115 -5.87 -7.06 -9.42
N VAL A 116 -4.69 -6.75 -8.89
CA VAL A 116 -3.43 -6.71 -9.66
C VAL A 116 -3.10 -8.08 -10.27
N TYR A 117 -3.31 -9.15 -9.52
CA TYR A 117 -3.10 -10.51 -10.00
C TYR A 117 -4.04 -10.86 -11.17
N TRP A 118 -5.36 -10.70 -10.98
CA TRP A 118 -6.37 -11.05 -11.98
C TRP A 118 -6.20 -10.28 -13.29
N THR A 119 -5.88 -9.00 -13.17
CA THR A 119 -5.67 -8.13 -14.33
C THR A 119 -4.37 -8.42 -15.07
N SER A 120 -3.32 -8.85 -14.38
CA SER A 120 -2.09 -9.35 -15.00
C SER A 120 -2.37 -10.63 -15.80
N GLN A 121 -3.16 -11.55 -15.25
CA GLN A 121 -3.54 -12.78 -15.96
C GLN A 121 -4.41 -12.51 -17.20
N LEU A 122 -5.35 -11.57 -17.10
CA LEU A 122 -6.14 -11.12 -18.26
C LEU A 122 -5.25 -10.48 -19.33
N LEU A 123 -4.26 -9.67 -18.92
CA LEU A 123 -3.32 -9.06 -19.86
C LEU A 123 -2.50 -10.12 -20.59
N THR A 124 -1.97 -11.11 -19.87
CA THR A 124 -1.24 -12.23 -20.47
C THR A 124 -2.11 -12.97 -21.47
N TRP A 125 -3.35 -13.31 -21.09
CA TRP A 125 -4.30 -13.94 -22.00
C TRP A 125 -4.56 -13.11 -23.26
N LEU A 126 -4.74 -11.80 -23.11
CA LEU A 126 -4.98 -10.89 -24.23
C LEU A 126 -3.77 -10.80 -25.17
N VAL A 127 -2.55 -10.79 -24.63
CA VAL A 127 -1.31 -10.79 -25.41
C VAL A 127 -1.12 -12.13 -26.15
N THR A 128 -1.32 -13.26 -25.47
CA THR A 128 -1.12 -14.59 -26.08
C THR A 128 -2.23 -14.96 -27.07
N SER A 129 -3.44 -14.42 -26.93
CA SER A 129 -4.55 -14.69 -27.85
C SER A 129 -4.55 -13.83 -29.13
N ASN A 130 -3.79 -12.73 -29.16
CA ASN A 130 -3.64 -11.87 -30.35
C ASN A 130 -2.31 -12.06 -31.11
N LEU A 131 -1.46 -13.00 -30.68
CA LEU A 131 -0.19 -13.36 -31.32
C LEU A 131 -0.32 -14.74 -31.98
#